data_AF-A0A2K6KBN9-F1
#
_entry.id   AF-A0A2K6KBN9-F1
#
_cell.length_a   1.000
_cell.length_b   1.000
_cell.length_c   1.000
_cell.angle_alpha   90.00
_cell.angle_beta   90.00
_cell.angle_gamma   90.00
#
_symmetry.space_group_name_H-M   'P 1'
#
loop_
_entity.id
_entity.type
_entity.pdbx_description
1 polymer ?
#
loop_
_entity_poly.entity_id
_entity_poly.type
_entity_poly.pdbx_seq_one_letter_code
_entity_poly.pdbx_strand_id
1 'polypeptide(L)'
;MVSVINTVDTSHEDMIHDAQMDYYGTRLATCSSDRSVKIFDVRNGGQILIADLKGHEGPVWQVAWAHPMYGNILASCSYDRKVIIWREENGTWEKSHEHAGHDSSVNSVCWAPHDYGLILACGSSDGAISLLTYTGEGQWEVKKINNAHTIGIPISPNPL
;
A
#
# COMPACT_ATOMS: atom_id res chain seq x y z
N MET A 1 -20.92 6.98 -23.19
CA MET A 1 -21.52 7.77 -22.09
C MET A 1 -20.91 7.23 -20.81
N VAL A 2 -20.13 8.03 -20.08
CA VAL A 2 -19.60 7.64 -18.77
C VAL A 2 -20.63 8.13 -17.74
N SER A 3 -21.16 7.22 -16.93
CA SER A 3 -22.07 7.54 -15.84
C SER A 3 -21.33 7.41 -14.52
N VAL A 4 -21.45 8.41 -13.65
CA VAL A 4 -21.00 8.30 -12.25
C VAL A 4 -21.87 7.25 -11.57
N ILE A 5 -21.25 6.19 -11.07
CA ILE A 5 -21.94 5.09 -10.38
C ILE A 5 -22.00 5.27 -8.86
N ASN A 6 -21.04 6.00 -8.29
CA ASN A 6 -20.95 6.32 -6.87
C ASN A 6 -20.02 7.54 -6.68
N THR A 7 -20.30 8.36 -5.67
CA THR A 7 -19.44 9.47 -5.24
C THR A 7 -19.03 9.19 -3.80
N VAL A 8 -17.72 9.15 -3.55
CA VAL A 8 -17.19 8.91 -2.21
C VAL A 8 -16.71 10.23 -1.61
N ASP A 9 -17.32 10.63 -0.49
CA ASP A 9 -16.79 11.68 0.38
C ASP A 9 -15.81 11.05 1.36
N THR A 10 -14.54 11.36 1.18
CA THR A 10 -13.46 10.74 1.94
C THR A 10 -13.25 11.36 3.31
N SER A 11 -13.80 12.56 3.56
CA SER A 11 -13.55 13.33 4.78
C SER A 11 -12.06 13.51 5.13
N HIS A 12 -11.17 13.45 4.12
CA HIS A 12 -9.77 13.82 4.31
C HIS A 12 -9.66 15.32 4.57
N GLU A 13 -8.73 15.70 5.44
CA GLU A 13 -8.54 17.10 5.85
C GLU A 13 -7.59 17.87 4.92
N ASP A 14 -6.96 17.15 3.98
CA ASP A 14 -5.99 17.69 3.02
C ASP A 14 -6.00 16.84 1.73
N MET A 15 -5.18 17.24 0.75
CA MET A 15 -5.08 16.66 -0.59
C MET A 15 -4.95 15.13 -0.58
N ILE A 16 -5.82 14.48 -1.36
CA ILE A 16 -5.78 13.04 -1.62
C ILE A 16 -4.76 12.78 -2.73
N HIS A 17 -3.84 11.85 -2.52
CA HIS A 17 -2.79 11.52 -3.48
C HIS A 17 -3.08 10.28 -4.30
N ASP A 18 -3.74 9.29 -3.71
CA ASP A 18 -4.08 8.04 -4.38
C ASP A 18 -5.39 7.46 -3.84
N ALA A 19 -6.04 6.68 -4.70
CA ALA A 19 -7.28 5.98 -4.43
C ALA A 19 -7.31 4.66 -5.22
N GLN A 20 -7.40 3.53 -4.52
CA GLN A 20 -7.34 2.19 -5.12
C GLN A 20 -8.51 1.32 -4.65
N MET A 21 -9.17 0.67 -5.61
CA MET A 21 -10.16 -0.36 -5.31
C MET A 21 -9.46 -1.66 -4.91
N ASP A 22 -10.07 -2.43 -4.00
CA ASP A 22 -9.65 -3.81 -3.75
C ASP A 22 -9.93 -4.71 -4.97
N TYR A 23 -9.44 -5.95 -4.92
CA TYR A 23 -9.54 -6.89 -6.03
C TYR A 23 -10.98 -7.14 -6.50
N TYR A 24 -11.95 -7.12 -5.58
CA TYR A 24 -13.36 -7.38 -5.88
C TYR A 24 -14.16 -6.11 -6.19
N GLY A 25 -13.56 -4.92 -6.12
CA GLY A 25 -14.26 -3.65 -6.32
C GLY A 25 -15.29 -3.35 -5.23
N THR A 26 -15.13 -3.92 -4.03
CA THR A 26 -16.05 -3.74 -2.90
C THR A 26 -15.55 -2.73 -1.87
N ARG A 27 -14.23 -2.47 -1.86
CA ARG A 27 -13.59 -1.54 -0.94
C ARG A 27 -12.74 -0.54 -1.70
N LEU A 28 -12.75 0.71 -1.23
CA LEU A 28 -11.90 1.78 -1.73
C LEU A 28 -10.94 2.20 -0.62
N ALA A 29 -9.64 2.15 -0.88
CA ALA A 29 -8.62 2.75 -0.03
C ALA A 29 -8.23 4.11 -0.60
N THR A 30 -8.06 5.12 0.25
CA THR A 30 -7.59 6.47 -0.10
C THR A 30 -6.48 6.91 0.83
N CYS A 31 -5.56 7.73 0.35
CA CYS A 31 -4.48 8.28 1.17
C CYS A 31 -4.23 9.76 0.90
N SER A 32 -3.77 10.49 1.92
CA SER A 32 -3.75 11.96 1.89
C SER A 32 -2.52 12.60 2.55
N SER A 33 -2.30 13.87 2.22
CA SER A 33 -1.43 14.79 2.96
C SER A 33 -1.76 14.89 4.46
N ASP A 34 -2.99 14.58 4.86
CA ASP A 34 -3.43 14.54 6.26
C ASP A 34 -2.82 13.37 7.06
N ARG A 35 -1.93 12.58 6.43
CA ARG A 35 -1.15 11.48 7.01
C ARG A 35 -1.97 10.23 7.33
N SER A 36 -3.22 10.18 6.88
CA SER A 36 -4.11 9.03 7.06
C SER A 36 -4.31 8.24 5.77
N VAL A 37 -4.64 6.96 5.97
CA VAL A 37 -5.22 6.10 4.95
C VAL A 37 -6.62 5.74 5.41
N LYS A 38 -7.63 5.93 4.56
CA LYS A 38 -9.02 5.58 4.87
C LYS A 38 -9.50 4.46 3.97
N ILE A 39 -10.29 3.56 4.53
CA ILE A 39 -10.88 2.44 3.79
C ILE A 39 -12.39 2.54 3.88
N PHE A 40 -13.05 2.51 2.73
CA PHE A 40 -14.49 2.58 2.59
C PHE A 40 -15.03 1.28 2.03
N ASP A 41 -16.11 0.78 2.60
CA ASP A 41 -16.99 -0.17 1.93
C ASP A 41 -17.92 0.59 0.98
N VAL A 42 -17.88 0.23 -0.30
CA VAL A 42 -18.59 0.96 -1.37
C VAL A 42 -19.66 0.11 -2.08
N ARG A 43 -20.12 -0.97 -1.43
CA ARG A 43 -21.14 -1.85 -1.98
C ARG A 43 -22.49 -1.14 -2.11
N ASN A 44 -23.27 -1.56 -3.12
CA ASN A 44 -24.65 -1.13 -3.34
C ASN A 44 -24.85 0.39 -3.47
N GLY A 45 -23.84 1.13 -3.93
CA GLY A 45 -23.90 2.58 -4.08
C GLY A 45 -23.86 3.36 -2.76
N GLY A 46 -23.61 2.67 -1.64
CA GLY A 46 -23.30 3.31 -0.37
C GLY A 46 -21.83 3.64 -0.25
N GLN A 47 -21.49 4.38 0.81
CA GLN A 47 -20.13 4.51 1.32
C GLN A 47 -20.15 4.42 2.84
N ILE A 48 -19.33 3.55 3.40
CA ILE A 48 -19.18 3.40 4.85
C ILE A 48 -17.69 3.40 5.14
N LEU A 49 -17.22 4.36 5.94
CA LEU A 49 -15.84 4.34 6.45
C LEU A 49 -15.69 3.15 7.40
N ILE A 50 -14.86 2.17 7.02
CA ILE A 50 -14.59 0.97 7.81
C ILE A 50 -13.22 1.00 8.50
N ALA A 51 -12.31 1.87 8.06
CA ALA A 51 -11.03 2.07 8.73
C ALA A 51 -10.48 3.49 8.54
N ASP A 52 -9.92 4.06 9.60
CA ASP A 52 -9.12 5.29 9.60
C ASP A 52 -7.72 4.97 10.13
N LEU A 53 -6.81 4.65 9.22
CA LEU A 53 -5.48 4.12 9.50
C LEU A 53 -4.51 5.27 9.73
N LYS A 54 -4.02 5.37 10.97
CA LYS A 54 -3.06 6.40 11.40
C LYS A 54 -1.77 5.74 11.85
N GLY A 55 -0.66 6.24 11.35
CA GLY A 55 0.66 5.68 11.65
C GLY A 55 1.79 6.37 10.91
N HIS A 56 1.49 7.05 9.81
CA HIS A 56 2.44 7.92 9.14
C HIS A 56 2.57 9.28 9.84
N GLU A 57 3.76 9.86 9.75
CA GLU A 57 4.10 11.18 10.30
C GLU A 57 4.17 12.27 9.23
N GLY A 58 3.98 11.89 7.95
CA GLY A 58 3.98 12.79 6.80
C GLY A 58 2.97 12.36 5.73
N PRO A 59 2.81 13.16 4.65
CA PRO A 59 1.91 12.86 3.55
C PRO A 59 2.03 11.44 3.02
N VAL A 60 0.91 10.75 2.84
CA VAL A 60 0.87 9.39 2.30
C VAL A 60 0.64 9.48 0.80
N TRP A 61 1.57 8.94 0.01
CA TRP A 61 1.63 9.14 -1.43
C TRP A 61 0.87 8.08 -2.21
N GLN A 62 0.93 6.83 -1.76
CA GLN A 62 0.34 5.72 -2.51
C GLN A 62 -0.18 4.65 -1.55
N VAL A 63 -1.24 3.96 -1.98
CA VAL A 63 -1.75 2.75 -1.36
C VAL A 63 -1.78 1.61 -2.37
N ALA A 64 -1.62 0.36 -1.91
CA ALA A 64 -1.70 -0.80 -2.79
C ALA A 64 -2.32 -2.00 -2.07
N TRP A 65 -3.36 -2.59 -2.65
CA TRP A 65 -3.99 -3.81 -2.15
C TRP A 65 -3.18 -5.04 -2.53
N ALA A 66 -2.94 -5.93 -1.56
CA ALA A 66 -2.38 -7.25 -1.86
C ALA A 66 -3.44 -8.15 -2.49
N HIS A 67 -3.00 -9.25 -3.10
CA HIS A 67 -3.92 -10.25 -3.63
C HIS A 67 -4.75 -10.88 -2.48
N PRO A 68 -6.08 -11.07 -2.67
CA PRO A 68 -6.99 -11.50 -1.59
C PRO A 68 -6.68 -12.91 -1.04
N MET A 69 -5.87 -13.72 -1.74
CA MET A 69 -5.44 -15.02 -1.22
C MET A 69 -4.63 -14.92 0.09
N TYR A 70 -4.02 -13.76 0.35
CA TYR A 70 -3.28 -13.50 1.58
C TYR A 70 -4.13 -12.84 2.68
N GLY A 71 -5.43 -12.68 2.41
CA GLY A 71 -6.36 -11.90 3.23
C GLY A 71 -6.41 -10.43 2.80
N ASN A 72 -7.05 -9.62 3.63
CA ASN A 72 -7.20 -8.18 3.38
C ASN A 72 -5.96 -7.46 3.90
N ILE A 73 -5.06 -7.15 2.98
CA ILE A 73 -3.79 -6.48 3.25
C ILE A 73 -3.68 -5.25 2.36
N LEU A 74 -3.27 -4.13 2.94
CA LEU A 74 -3.02 -2.88 2.26
C LEU A 74 -1.62 -2.38 2.62
N ALA A 75 -0.83 -1.99 1.62
CA ALA A 75 0.41 -1.25 1.82
C ALA A 75 0.17 0.24 1.66
N SER A 76 0.89 1.06 2.41
CA SER A 76 0.97 2.51 2.20
C SER A 76 2.42 3.00 2.30
N CYS A 77 2.77 4.03 1.53
CA CYS A 77 4.09 4.67 1.59
C CYS A 77 3.98 6.19 1.71
N SER A 78 4.97 6.81 2.36
CA SER A 78 4.88 8.21 2.76
C SER A 78 6.20 8.98 2.64
N TYR A 79 6.05 10.31 2.68
CA TYR A 79 7.13 11.27 2.85
C TYR A 79 7.97 11.01 4.10
N ASP A 80 7.38 10.42 5.14
CA ASP A 80 8.07 10.07 6.39
C ASP A 80 9.08 8.93 6.27
N ARG A 81 9.34 8.47 5.03
CA ARG A 81 10.31 7.43 4.68
C ARG A 81 9.88 6.03 5.09
N LYS A 82 8.63 5.87 5.54
CA LYS A 82 8.08 4.59 5.98
C LYS A 82 7.22 3.95 4.91
N VAL A 83 7.20 2.63 4.95
CA VAL A 83 6.17 1.79 4.36
C VAL A 83 5.46 1.07 5.48
N ILE A 84 4.13 1.14 5.49
CA ILE A 84 3.29 0.47 6.48
C ILE A 84 2.44 -0.58 5.78
N ILE A 85 2.39 -1.78 6.37
CA ILE A 85 1.51 -2.87 5.93
C ILE A 85 0.40 -3.02 6.95
N TRP A 86 -0.82 -2.76 6.50
CA TRP A 86 -2.05 -2.86 7.25
C TRP A 86 -2.71 -4.20 6.95
N ARG A 87 -3.24 -4.86 7.98
CA ARG A 87 -3.99 -6.11 7.85
C ARG A 87 -5.31 -5.97 8.58
N GLU A 88 -6.38 -6.49 7.98
CA GLU A 88 -7.65 -6.68 8.67
C GLU A 88 -7.73 -8.10 9.24
N GLU A 89 -8.05 -8.19 10.53
CA GLU A 89 -8.40 -9.44 11.20
C GLU A 89 -9.69 -9.25 11.97
N ASN A 90 -10.67 -10.14 11.73
CA ASN A 90 -11.99 -10.09 12.38
C ASN A 90 -12.71 -8.73 12.27
N GLY A 91 -12.52 -8.02 11.15
CA GLY A 91 -13.14 -6.72 10.90
C GLY A 91 -12.39 -5.52 11.47
N THR A 92 -11.26 -5.74 12.15
CA THR A 92 -10.41 -4.68 12.71
C THR A 92 -9.15 -4.55 11.88
N TRP A 93 -8.82 -3.32 11.49
CA TRP A 93 -7.59 -3.01 10.77
C TRP A 93 -6.48 -2.59 11.72
N GLU A 94 -5.32 -3.22 11.57
CA GLU A 94 -4.15 -2.94 12.41
C GLU A 94 -2.86 -2.82 11.58
N LYS A 95 -1.87 -2.16 12.18
CA LYS A 95 -0.52 -2.10 11.63
C LYS A 95 0.17 -3.44 11.86
N SER A 96 0.30 -4.24 10.80
CA SER A 96 0.96 -5.56 10.87
C SER A 96 2.48 -5.48 10.73
N HIS A 97 2.98 -4.51 9.96
CA HIS A 97 4.42 -4.31 9.77
C HIS A 97 4.74 -2.86 9.41
N GLU A 98 5.94 -2.41 9.78
CA GLU A 98 6.47 -1.09 9.44
C GLU A 98 7.92 -1.23 8.99
N HIS A 99 8.24 -0.67 7.83
CA HIS A 99 9.59 -0.59 7.31
C HIS A 99 10.05 0.87 7.23
N ALA A 100 11.10 1.21 7.97
CA ALA A 100 11.69 2.55 8.06
C ALA A 100 13.19 2.55 7.70
N GLY A 101 13.56 1.85 6.62
CA GLY A 101 14.96 1.70 6.19
C GLY A 101 15.40 2.65 5.07
N HIS A 102 14.54 3.58 4.65
CA HIS A 102 14.84 4.56 3.61
C HIS A 102 15.33 5.90 4.18
N ASP A 103 16.24 6.56 3.46
CA ASP A 103 16.83 7.83 3.88
C ASP A 103 16.06 9.04 3.34
N SER A 104 15.09 8.80 2.46
CA SER A 104 14.22 9.79 1.83
C SER A 104 12.81 9.23 1.61
N SER A 105 11.91 10.09 1.14
CA SER A 105 10.50 9.78 0.87
C SER A 105 10.35 8.47 0.10
N VAL A 106 9.40 7.62 0.51
CA VAL A 106 9.00 6.43 -0.27
C VAL A 106 7.80 6.82 -1.11
N ASN A 107 7.99 6.89 -2.41
CA ASN A 107 7.04 7.51 -3.32
C ASN A 107 6.11 6.51 -4.00
N SER A 108 6.47 5.23 -4.01
CA SER A 108 5.64 4.20 -4.64
C SER A 108 5.78 2.83 -3.98
N VAL A 109 4.69 2.07 -4.00
CA VAL A 109 4.62 0.68 -3.56
C VAL A 109 3.85 -0.17 -4.57
N CYS A 110 4.29 -1.42 -4.76
CA CYS A 110 3.64 -2.36 -5.67
C CYS A 110 3.80 -3.80 -5.17
N TRP A 111 2.69 -4.52 -5.07
CA TRP A 111 2.70 -5.95 -4.75
C TRP A 111 3.14 -6.77 -5.96
N ALA A 112 3.96 -7.78 -5.73
CA ALA A 112 4.32 -8.77 -6.74
C ALA A 112 3.10 -9.63 -7.13
N PRO A 113 3.13 -10.29 -8.31
CA PRO A 113 2.14 -11.30 -8.64
C PRO A 113 2.10 -12.39 -7.58
N HIS A 114 0.89 -12.82 -7.22
CA HIS A 114 0.64 -13.69 -6.07
C HIS A 114 1.30 -15.08 -6.21
N ASP A 115 1.60 -15.53 -7.41
CA ASP A 115 2.32 -16.80 -7.62
C ASP A 115 3.75 -16.79 -7.07
N TYR A 116 4.35 -15.61 -6.86
CA TYR A 116 5.70 -15.47 -6.30
C TYR A 116 5.72 -15.31 -4.77
N GLY A 117 4.55 -15.26 -4.13
CA GLY A 117 4.44 -14.98 -2.69
C GLY A 117 3.98 -13.56 -2.38
N LEU A 118 3.83 -13.28 -1.09
CA LEU A 118 3.45 -11.96 -0.60
C LEU A 118 4.71 -11.07 -0.51
N ILE A 119 5.04 -10.43 -1.63
CA ILE A 119 6.21 -9.58 -1.80
C ILE A 119 5.78 -8.17 -2.18
N LEU A 120 6.31 -7.17 -1.49
CA LEU A 120 6.08 -5.76 -1.75
C LEU A 120 7.37 -5.09 -2.22
N ALA A 121 7.33 -4.40 -3.37
CA ALA A 121 8.39 -3.53 -3.82
C ALA A 121 8.09 -2.07 -3.42
N CYS A 122 9.10 -1.38 -2.92
CA CYS A 122 8.99 0.00 -2.43
C CYS A 122 10.06 0.87 -3.09
N GLY A 123 9.68 1.93 -3.79
CA GLY A 123 10.59 2.86 -4.47
C GLY A 123 10.75 4.16 -3.68
N SER A 124 12.00 4.54 -3.38
CA SER A 124 12.31 5.73 -2.61
C SER A 124 13.13 6.75 -3.40
N SER A 125 12.92 8.02 -3.07
CA SER A 125 13.75 9.14 -3.52
C SER A 125 15.20 9.06 -3.04
N ASP A 126 15.56 8.13 -2.15
CA ASP A 126 16.96 7.87 -1.78
C ASP A 126 17.74 7.10 -2.88
N GLY A 127 17.07 6.79 -3.99
CA GLY A 127 17.64 6.08 -5.12
C GLY A 127 17.65 4.56 -4.94
N ALA A 128 17.08 4.04 -3.85
CA ALA A 128 16.99 2.61 -3.56
C ALA A 128 15.57 2.07 -3.75
N ILE A 129 15.51 0.76 -3.96
CA ILE A 129 14.28 -0.04 -3.90
C ILE A 129 14.41 -1.03 -2.76
N SER A 130 13.40 -1.17 -1.91
CA SER A 130 13.32 -2.27 -0.95
C SER A 130 12.30 -3.31 -1.40
N LEU A 131 12.62 -4.58 -1.19
CA LEU A 131 11.71 -5.71 -1.34
C LEU A 131 11.40 -6.25 0.06
N LEU A 132 10.13 -6.26 0.43
CA LEU A 132 9.62 -6.84 1.67
C LEU A 132 8.95 -8.16 1.32
N THR A 133 9.53 -9.27 1.78
CA THR A 133 9.02 -10.63 1.54
C THR A 133 8.43 -11.18 2.83
N TYR A 134 7.16 -11.54 2.82
CA TYR A 134 6.54 -12.21 3.97
C TYR A 134 7.04 -13.65 4.08
N THR A 135 7.61 -14.01 5.22
CA THR A 135 8.18 -15.35 5.47
C THR A 135 7.26 -16.26 6.27
N GLY A 136 6.13 -15.74 6.76
CA GLY A 136 5.20 -16.45 7.65
C GLY A 136 5.16 -15.86 9.06
N GLU A 137 4.12 -16.20 9.83
CA GLU A 137 3.99 -15.83 11.27
C GLU A 137 4.18 -14.34 11.60
N GLY A 138 3.82 -13.45 10.66
CA GLY A 138 3.94 -12.00 10.87
C GLY A 138 5.34 -11.43 10.55
N GLN A 139 6.28 -12.27 10.12
CA GLN A 139 7.65 -11.87 9.82
C GLN A 139 7.82 -11.41 8.37
N TRP A 140 8.69 -10.42 8.18
CA TRP A 140 9.04 -9.85 6.89
C TRP A 140 10.55 -9.78 6.75
N GLU A 141 11.07 -10.37 5.68
CA GLU A 141 12.45 -10.19 5.26
C GLU A 141 12.56 -8.95 4.37
N VAL A 142 13.58 -8.12 4.61
CA VAL A 142 13.79 -6.89 3.84
C VAL A 142 15.10 -6.96 3.07
N LYS A 143 15.02 -6.77 1.76
CA LYS A 143 16.17 -6.62 0.88
C LYS A 143 16.18 -5.22 0.25
N LYS A 144 17.11 -4.36 0.67
CA LYS A 144 17.32 -3.03 0.08
C LYS A 144 18.36 -3.11 -1.04
N ILE A 145 18.01 -2.60 -2.21
CA ILE A 145 18.84 -2.50 -3.41
C ILE A 145 19.16 -1.03 -3.61
N ASN A 146 20.40 -0.63 -3.33
CA ASN A 146 20.85 0.75 -3.48
C ASN A 146 21.16 1.07 -4.96
N ASN A 147 21.06 2.34 -5.35
CA ASN A 147 21.33 2.82 -6.70
C ASN A 147 20.47 2.15 -7.80
N ALA A 148 19.23 1.82 -7.48
CA ALA A 148 18.27 1.25 -8.42
C ALA A 148 17.93 2.21 -9.58
N HIS A 149 18.10 3.52 -9.40
CA HIS A 149 17.95 4.50 -10.50
C HIS A 149 19.06 4.41 -11.55
N THR A 150 20.25 3.92 -11.17
CA THR A 150 21.42 3.81 -12.06
C THR A 150 21.55 2.42 -12.66
N ILE A 151 21.08 1.40 -11.94
CA ILE A 151 21.07 0.01 -12.36
C ILE A 151 19.64 -0.31 -12.79
N GLY A 152 19.36 -0.22 -14.10
CA GLY A 152 18.10 -0.73 -14.64
C GLY A 152 17.87 -2.14 -14.10
N ILE A 153 16.77 -2.34 -13.37
CA ILE A 153 16.48 -3.59 -12.67
C ILE A 153 16.37 -4.68 -13.74
N PRO A 154 17.26 -5.68 -13.79
CA PRO A 154 17.04 -6.80 -14.68
C PRO A 154 15.93 -7.64 -14.05
N ILE A 155 14.73 -7.52 -14.59
CA ILE A 155 13.73 -8.59 -14.51
C ILE A 155 14.36 -9.79 -15.19
N SER A 156 14.84 -10.75 -14.40
CA SER A 156 15.25 -12.06 -14.89
C SER A 156 13.99 -12.91 -15.03
N PRO A 157 13.52 -13.24 -16.24
CA PRO A 157 12.59 -14.33 -16.43
C PRO A 157 13.44 -15.59 -16.59
N ASN A 158 13.52 -16.44 -15.55
CA ASN A 158 13.90 -17.81 -15.83
C ASN A 158 13.20 -18.78 -14.89
N PRO A 159 12.21 -19.53 -15.40
CA PRO A 159 11.81 -20.79 -14.80
C PRO A 159 12.82 -21.87 -15.22
N LEU A 160 13.35 -22.61 -14.25
CA LEU A 160 13.85 -23.97 -14.45
C LEU A 160 12.95 -24.93 -13.70
#